data_AF-A0A1V1TAD0-F1
#
_entry.id   AF-A0A1V1TAD0-F1
#
_cell.length_a   1.000
_cell.length_b   1.000
_cell.length_c   1.000
_cell.angle_alpha   90.00
_cell.angle_beta   90.00
_cell.angle_gamma   90.00
#
_symmetry.space_group_name_H-M   'P 1'
#
loop_
_entity.id
_entity.type
_entity.pdbx_description
1 polymer ?
#
loop_
_entity_poly.entity_id
_entity_poly.type
_entity_poly.pdbx_seq_one_letter_code
_entity_poly.pdbx_strand_id
1 'polypeptide(L)'
;MTSPKPTVFFSPGGFHTPWVFDTVRGILSGRGFTTEVSSLLSVGGTDPNLGLYSDAEHLRSLLIERIDEGQEIVFVAHSYGGMVISCAVEGLSVEQRAAEGKKGGIVMILYIASLIMSTGQSLQSTIHPSIYPWADGEVSLLL
;
A
#
# COMPACT_ATOMS: atom_id res chain seq x y z
N MET A 1 25.68 15.26 -11.66
CA MET A 1 25.49 13.89 -11.16
C MET A 1 24.03 13.53 -11.40
N THR A 2 23.72 12.33 -11.90
CA THR A 2 22.32 11.90 -12.06
C THR A 2 21.73 11.59 -10.69
N SER A 3 20.55 12.12 -10.37
CA SER A 3 19.82 11.75 -9.16
C SER A 3 19.57 10.23 -9.15
N PRO A 4 19.69 9.55 -7.98
CA PRO A 4 19.36 8.15 -7.88
C PRO A 4 17.89 7.91 -8.27
N LYS A 5 17.59 6.75 -8.86
CA LYS A 5 16.21 6.39 -9.19
C LYS A 5 15.44 6.10 -7.89
N PRO A 6 14.14 6.45 -7.82
CA PRO A 6 13.31 6.10 -6.67
C PRO A 6 13.13 4.58 -6.58
N THR A 7 12.93 4.09 -5.35
CA THR A 7 12.53 2.70 -5.08
C THR A 7 11.07 2.54 -5.50
N VAL A 8 10.75 1.47 -6.24
CA VAL A 8 9.37 1.13 -6.58
C VAL A 8 8.84 0.15 -5.54
N PHE A 9 7.93 0.61 -4.69
CA PHE A 9 7.37 -0.16 -3.59
C PHE A 9 5.95 -0.62 -3.94
N PHE A 10 5.65 -1.90 -3.80
CA PHE A 10 4.36 -2.47 -4.14
C PHE A 10 3.56 -2.89 -2.90
N SER A 11 2.23 -2.74 -2.95
CA SER A 11 1.30 -3.43 -2.05
C SER A 11 0.28 -4.24 -2.86
N PRO A 12 0.11 -5.53 -2.54
CA PRO A 12 -0.80 -6.41 -3.26
C PRO A 12 -2.26 -6.18 -2.87
N GLY A 13 -3.15 -6.84 -3.61
CA GLY A 13 -4.56 -6.95 -3.23
C GLY A 13 -4.77 -7.98 -2.12
N GLY A 14 -6.00 -8.05 -1.60
CA GLY A 14 -6.40 -9.11 -0.68
C GLY A 14 -6.20 -10.49 -1.31
N PHE A 15 -5.99 -11.50 -0.47
CA PHE A 15 -5.72 -12.89 -0.88
C PHE A 15 -4.42 -13.12 -1.66
N HIS A 16 -3.60 -12.09 -1.87
CA HIS A 16 -2.31 -12.20 -2.54
C HIS A 16 -1.16 -12.05 -1.55
N THR A 17 -0.02 -12.64 -1.88
CA THR A 17 1.26 -12.43 -1.19
C THR A 17 2.26 -11.86 -2.20
N PRO A 18 3.49 -11.47 -1.80
CA PRO A 18 4.40 -10.70 -2.65
C PRO A 18 4.71 -11.28 -4.04
N TRP A 19 4.59 -12.59 -4.23
CA TRP A 19 4.91 -13.26 -5.50
C TRP A 19 4.14 -12.71 -6.71
N VAL A 20 2.96 -12.10 -6.49
CA VAL A 20 2.13 -11.55 -7.57
C VAL A 20 2.87 -10.48 -8.39
N PHE A 21 3.88 -9.83 -7.82
CA PHE A 21 4.67 -8.80 -8.50
C PHE A 21 6.01 -9.28 -9.05
N ASP A 22 6.39 -10.56 -8.90
CA ASP A 22 7.74 -11.02 -9.25
C ASP A 22 8.11 -10.74 -10.71
N THR A 23 7.15 -10.95 -11.63
CA THR A 23 7.38 -10.70 -13.07
C THR A 23 7.66 -9.21 -13.33
N VAL A 24 6.83 -8.30 -12.82
CA VAL A 24 7.01 -6.85 -13.05
C VAL A 24 8.25 -6.33 -12.34
N ARG A 25 8.57 -6.87 -11.16
CA ARG A 25 9.80 -6.54 -10.43
C ARG A 25 11.04 -6.95 -11.18
N GLY A 26 11.08 -8.14 -11.76
CA GLY A 26 12.19 -8.59 -12.61
C GLY A 26 12.42 -7.64 -13.80
N ILE A 27 11.33 -7.20 -14.44
CA ILE A 27 11.35 -6.24 -15.56
C ILE A 27 11.90 -4.86 -15.12
N LEU A 28 11.54 -4.38 -13.93
CA LEU A 28 11.98 -3.09 -13.39
C LEU A 28 13.42 -3.15 -12.88
N SER A 29 13.81 -4.22 -12.20
CA SER A 29 15.19 -4.45 -11.77
C SER A 29 16.14 -4.57 -12.96
N GLY A 30 15.73 -5.21 -14.06
CA GLY A 30 16.47 -5.21 -15.32
C GLY A 30 16.65 -3.82 -15.95
N ARG A 31 15.88 -2.81 -15.50
CA ARG A 31 16.01 -1.39 -15.89
C ARG A 31 16.70 -0.53 -14.82
N GLY A 32 17.28 -1.16 -13.80
CA GLY A 32 18.03 -0.50 -12.73
C GLY A 32 17.17 0.16 -11.65
N PHE A 33 15.91 -0.26 -11.48
CA PHE A 33 15.09 0.15 -10.32
C PHE A 33 15.24 -0.83 -9.16
N THR A 34 15.40 -0.30 -7.95
CA THR A 34 15.18 -1.07 -6.72
C THR A 34 13.69 -1.32 -6.55
N THR A 35 13.31 -2.54 -6.14
CA THR A 35 11.90 -2.89 -5.93
C THR A 35 11.66 -3.63 -4.62
N GLU A 36 10.60 -3.25 -3.91
CA GLU A 36 10.17 -3.82 -2.64
C GLU A 36 8.67 -4.11 -2.66
N VAL A 37 8.20 -5.05 -1.84
CA VAL A 37 6.79 -5.43 -1.77
C VAL A 37 6.41 -5.65 -0.31
N SER A 38 5.29 -5.08 0.12
CA SER A 38 4.72 -5.39 1.43
C SER A 38 4.06 -6.76 1.43
N SER A 39 4.29 -7.55 2.48
CA SER A 39 3.31 -8.56 2.89
C SER A 39 2.06 -7.88 3.45
N LEU A 40 0.94 -8.62 3.47
CA LEU A 40 -0.27 -8.26 4.21
C LEU A 40 -0.35 -9.25 5.38
N LEU A 41 -0.37 -8.75 6.62
CA LEU A 41 -0.46 -9.57 7.82
C LEU A 41 -1.79 -10.32 7.88
N SER A 42 -2.85 -9.71 7.35
CA SER A 42 -4.18 -10.33 7.20
C SER A 42 -4.19 -11.54 6.26
N VAL A 43 -3.19 -11.70 5.38
CA VAL A 43 -3.14 -12.79 4.39
C VAL A 43 -2.22 -13.91 4.84
N GLY A 44 -2.79 -15.11 5.01
CA GLY A 44 -2.05 -16.33 5.35
C GLY A 44 -1.83 -16.56 6.85
N GLY A 45 -2.29 -15.63 7.69
CA GLY A 45 -2.34 -15.78 9.14
C GLY A 45 -3.58 -16.53 9.63
N THR A 46 -3.56 -16.95 10.90
CA THR A 46 -4.71 -17.56 11.59
C THR A 46 -5.35 -16.64 12.63
N ASP A 47 -4.80 -15.44 12.84
CA ASP A 47 -5.35 -14.46 13.78
C ASP A 47 -6.51 -13.70 13.11
N PRO A 48 -7.75 -13.87 13.58
CA PRO A 48 -8.92 -13.22 12.98
C PRO A 48 -8.99 -11.72 13.26
N ASN A 49 -8.12 -11.17 14.11
CA ASN A 49 -8.10 -9.74 14.43
C ASN A 49 -7.21 -8.92 13.48
N LEU A 50 -6.46 -9.59 12.58
CA LEU A 50 -5.66 -8.92 11.57
C LEU A 50 -6.55 -8.48 10.41
N GLY A 51 -6.35 -7.24 9.96
CA GLY A 51 -7.03 -6.69 8.79
C GLY A 51 -6.43 -5.36 8.33
N LEU A 52 -7.27 -4.49 7.76
CA LEU A 52 -6.86 -3.18 7.20
C LEU A 52 -5.86 -2.39 8.05
N TYR A 53 -6.16 -2.17 9.34
CA TYR A 53 -5.32 -1.32 10.17
C TYR A 53 -3.98 -1.98 10.51
N SER A 54 -3.95 -3.28 10.80
CA SER A 54 -2.68 -3.99 11.03
C SER A 54 -1.83 -4.03 9.77
N ASP A 55 -2.45 -4.20 8.60
CA ASP A 55 -1.73 -4.14 7.31
C ASP A 55 -1.17 -2.74 7.06
N ALA A 56 -1.93 -1.69 7.37
CA ALA A 56 -1.52 -0.30 7.20
C ALA A 56 -0.38 0.07 8.14
N GLU A 57 -0.43 -0.34 9.41
CA GLU A 57 0.64 -0.14 10.39
C GLU A 57 1.92 -0.87 9.96
N HIS A 58 1.80 -2.12 9.53
CA HIS A 58 2.91 -2.89 9.00
C HIS A 58 3.55 -2.19 7.79
N LEU A 59 2.74 -1.81 6.80
CA LEU A 59 3.20 -1.10 5.63
C LEU A 59 3.88 0.24 6.00
N ARG A 60 3.28 1.00 6.91
CA ARG A 60 3.82 2.28 7.37
C ARG A 60 5.20 2.09 7.98
N SER A 61 5.40 1.04 8.79
CA SER A 61 6.71 0.76 9.40
C SER A 61 7.80 0.51 8.35
N LEU A 62 7.49 -0.28 7.30
CA LEU A 62 8.41 -0.56 6.20
C LEU A 62 8.74 0.70 5.40
N LEU A 63 7.74 1.54 5.13
CA LEU A 63 7.93 2.80 4.42
C LEU A 63 8.80 3.78 5.23
N ILE A 64 8.54 3.92 6.53
CA ILE A 64 9.34 4.79 7.42
C ILE A 64 10.80 4.36 7.43
N GLU A 65 11.08 3.06 7.57
CA GLU A 65 12.45 2.53 7.55
C GLU A 65 13.21 3.01 6.30
N ARG A 66 12.59 2.93 5.12
CA ARG A 66 13.22 3.30 3.85
C ARG A 66 13.36 4.81 3.66
N ILE A 67 12.32 5.59 3.96
CA ILE A 67 12.37 7.04 3.75
C ILE A 67 13.26 7.76 4.76
N ASP A 68 13.47 7.20 5.95
CA ASP A 68 14.39 7.75 6.96
C ASP A 68 15.86 7.51 6.57
N GLU A 69 16.15 6.51 5.73
CA GLU A 69 17.44 6.38 5.01
C GLU A 69 17.61 7.44 3.90
N GLY A 70 16.60 8.30 3.69
CA GLY A 70 16.57 9.33 2.65
C GLY A 70 16.12 8.83 1.29
N GLN A 71 15.54 7.63 1.19
CA GLN A 71 15.03 7.10 -0.07
C GLN A 71 13.77 7.82 -0.53
N GLU A 72 13.67 8.02 -1.84
CA GLU A 72 12.45 8.43 -2.52
C GLU A 72 11.69 7.19 -3.02
N ILE A 73 10.37 7.17 -2.82
CA ILE A 73 9.52 6.02 -3.14
C ILE A 73 8.47 6.40 -4.17
N VAL A 74 8.34 5.55 -5.20
CA VAL A 74 7.12 5.46 -6.03
C VAL A 74 6.34 4.25 -5.54
N PHE A 75 5.16 4.50 -5.00
CA PHE A 75 4.31 3.45 -4.46
C PHE A 75 3.35 2.92 -5.52
N VAL A 76 3.14 1.62 -5.59
CA VAL A 76 2.19 0.95 -6.50
C VAL A 76 1.21 0.14 -5.67
N ALA A 77 -0.05 0.57 -5.67
CA ALA A 77 -1.13 -0.04 -4.91
C ALA A 77 -2.09 -0.79 -5.85
N HIS A 78 -2.25 -2.09 -5.63
CA HIS A 78 -3.20 -2.91 -6.38
C HIS A 78 -4.41 -3.30 -5.52
N SER A 79 -5.63 -3.16 -6.05
CA SER A 79 -6.86 -3.60 -5.38
C SER A 79 -6.96 -3.08 -3.93
N TYR A 80 -7.11 -3.97 -2.95
CA TYR A 80 -7.11 -3.70 -1.51
C TYR A 80 -5.88 -2.91 -1.03
N GLY A 81 -4.72 -3.07 -1.66
CA GLY A 81 -3.51 -2.31 -1.34
C GLY A 81 -3.71 -0.79 -1.41
N GLY A 82 -4.72 -0.31 -2.13
CA GLY A 82 -5.13 1.10 -2.15
C GLY A 82 -5.70 1.59 -0.83
N MET A 83 -6.49 0.76 -0.14
CA MET A 83 -6.99 1.09 1.20
C MET A 83 -5.85 1.08 2.21
N VAL A 84 -4.99 0.05 2.13
CA VAL A 84 -3.83 -0.09 3.03
C VAL A 84 -2.90 1.12 2.93
N ILE A 85 -2.52 1.52 1.71
CA ILE A 85 -1.66 2.70 1.54
C ILE A 85 -2.36 3.98 1.98
N SER A 86 -3.66 4.14 1.72
CA SER A 86 -4.41 5.34 2.14
C SER A 86 -4.41 5.52 3.66
N CYS A 87 -4.42 4.43 4.42
CA CYS A 87 -4.30 4.45 5.87
C CYS A 87 -2.85 4.61 6.38
N ALA A 88 -1.84 4.38 5.55
CA ALA A 88 -0.43 4.33 5.96
C ALA A 88 0.39 5.60 5.65
N VAL A 89 -0.02 6.43 4.68
CA VAL A 89 0.86 7.44 4.06
C VAL A 89 0.86 8.83 4.67
N GLU A 90 0.01 9.11 5.66
CA GLU A 90 -0.09 10.45 6.22
C GLU A 90 1.27 10.94 6.76
N GLY A 91 1.70 12.12 6.30
CA GLY A 91 2.97 12.74 6.67
C GLY A 91 4.20 12.17 5.96
N LEU A 92 4.05 11.23 5.03
CA LEU A 92 5.18 10.55 4.40
C LEU A 92 5.57 11.10 3.02
N SER A 93 4.85 12.10 2.48
CA SER A 93 5.21 12.69 1.19
C SER A 93 6.56 13.43 1.26
N VAL A 94 7.26 13.53 0.13
CA VAL A 94 8.52 14.30 0.06
C VAL A 94 8.29 15.75 0.48
N GLU A 95 7.18 16.37 0.07
CA GLU A 95 6.85 17.75 0.41
C GLU A 95 6.59 17.93 1.90
N GLN A 96 5.82 17.02 2.51
CA GLN A 96 5.53 17.04 3.95
C GLN A 96 6.81 16.87 4.77
N ARG A 97 7.67 15.92 4.38
CA ARG A 97 8.95 15.67 5.06
C ARG A 97 9.95 16.82 4.86
N ALA A 98 10.01 17.40 3.67
CA ALA A 98 10.86 18.54 3.39
C ALA A 98 10.49 19.76 4.24
N ALA A 99 9.20 19.99 4.50
CA ALA A 99 8.73 21.04 5.41
C ALA A 99 9.23 20.86 6.86
N GLU A 100 9.55 19.62 7.26
CA GLU A 100 10.16 19.28 8.55
C GLU A 100 11.70 19.19 8.50
N GLY A 101 12.33 19.54 7.37
CA GLY A 101 13.78 19.43 7.18
C GLY A 101 14.29 17.98 7.02
N LYS A 102 13.39 17.02 6.79
CA LYS A 102 13.73 15.61 6.55
C LYS A 102 13.93 15.34 5.05
N LYS A 103 14.78 14.35 4.75
CA LYS A 103 14.99 13.83 3.40
C LYS A 103 14.12 12.58 3.15
N GLY A 104 14.05 12.17 1.89
CA GLY A 104 13.26 11.02 1.45
C GLY A 104 11.76 11.27 1.56
N GLY A 105 10.98 10.29 1.10
CA GLY A 105 9.53 10.35 1.13
C GLY A 105 8.87 9.72 -0.08
N ILE A 106 7.55 9.70 -0.06
CA ILE A 106 6.74 9.19 -1.17
C ILE A 106 6.57 10.32 -2.19
N VAL A 107 7.05 10.08 -3.41
CA VAL A 107 6.99 11.02 -4.54
C VAL A 107 5.68 10.85 -5.31
N MET A 108 5.18 9.62 -5.38
CA MET A 108 4.00 9.27 -6.17
C MET A 108 3.35 8.00 -5.62
N ILE A 109 2.02 7.95 -5.70
CA ILE A 109 1.25 6.72 -5.49
C ILE A 109 0.50 6.41 -6.79
N LEU A 110 0.75 5.22 -7.34
CA LEU A 110 0.07 4.68 -8.51
C LEU A 110 -0.97 3.65 -8.07
N TYR A 111 -2.24 3.95 -8.29
CA TYR A 111 -3.35 3.05 -8.03
C TYR A 111 -3.67 2.23 -9.29
N ILE A 112 -3.65 0.90 -9.17
CA ILE A 112 -3.94 -0.04 -10.27
C ILE A 112 -5.11 -0.93 -9.85
N ALA A 113 -6.24 -0.82 -10.55
CA ALA A 113 -7.46 -1.57 -10.23
C ALA A 113 -7.77 -1.54 -8.71
N SER A 114 -7.57 -0.37 -8.10
CA SER A 114 -7.43 -0.21 -6.66
C SER A 114 -8.68 0.35 -5.99
N LEU A 115 -8.91 -0.05 -4.76
CA LEU A 115 -9.92 0.55 -3.89
C LEU A 115 -9.40 1.88 -3.33
N ILE A 116 -10.13 2.96 -3.56
CA ILE A 116 -9.83 4.31 -3.08
C ILE A 116 -11.07 4.81 -2.34
N MET A 117 -10.90 5.18 -1.07
CA MET A 117 -12.00 5.61 -0.22
C MET A 117 -11.66 6.94 0.46
N SER A 118 -12.67 7.77 0.68
CA SER A 118 -12.49 8.99 1.49
C SER A 118 -12.38 8.63 2.96
N THR A 119 -11.74 9.49 3.74
CA THR A 119 -11.66 9.35 5.20
C THR A 119 -13.05 9.16 5.81
N GLY A 120 -13.18 8.15 6.67
CA GLY A 120 -14.43 7.80 7.34
C GLY A 120 -15.39 6.90 6.56
N GLN A 121 -15.05 6.50 5.32
CA GLN A 121 -15.82 5.52 4.55
C GLN A 121 -15.34 4.09 4.78
N SER A 122 -16.27 3.14 4.68
CA SER A 122 -15.97 1.70 4.63
C SER A 122 -16.17 1.15 3.21
N LEU A 123 -15.57 -0.02 2.92
CA LEU A 123 -15.77 -0.68 1.63
C LEU A 123 -17.26 -0.99 1.40
N GLN A 124 -17.96 -1.42 2.44
CA GLN A 124 -19.40 -1.65 2.38
C GLN A 124 -20.18 -0.37 2.03
N SER A 125 -19.77 0.78 2.54
CA SER A 125 -20.44 2.06 2.23
C SER A 125 -20.23 2.53 0.78
N THR A 126 -19.22 2.00 0.10
CA THR A 126 -18.85 2.41 -1.27
C THR A 126 -19.28 1.40 -2.34
N ILE A 127 -19.59 0.17 -1.94
CA ILE A 127 -20.07 -0.88 -2.83
C ILE A 127 -21.60 -0.87 -2.88
N HIS A 128 -22.16 -0.83 -4.09
CA HIS A 128 -23.61 -0.89 -4.27
C HIS A 128 -24.17 -2.22 -3.71
N PRO A 129 -25.30 -2.22 -2.97
CA PRO A 129 -25.84 -3.43 -2.32
C PRO A 129 -26.05 -4.64 -3.25
N SER A 130 -26.24 -4.39 -4.55
CA SER A 130 -26.40 -5.46 -5.54
C SER A 130 -25.13 -6.24 -5.87
N ILE A 131 -23.95 -5.75 -5.46
CA ILE A 131 -22.67 -6.43 -5.70
C ILE A 131 -22.46 -7.56 -4.68
N TYR A 132 -22.95 -7.38 -3.45
CA TYR A 132 -22.99 -8.42 -2.43
C TYR A 132 -24.40 -8.49 -1.81
N PRO A 133 -25.38 -9.07 -2.53
CA PRO A 133 -26.75 -9.13 -2.05
C PRO A 133 -26.93 -10.02 -0.80
N TRP A 134 -25.88 -10.74 -0.40
CA TRP A 134 -25.78 -11.59 0.80
C TRP A 134 -24.99 -10.95 1.95
N ALA A 135 -24.45 -9.75 1.76
CA ALA A 135 -23.75 -9.02 2.82
C ALA A 135 -24.77 -8.19 3.61
N ASP A 136 -25.39 -8.83 4.60
CA ASP A 136 -26.55 -8.31 5.36
C ASP A 136 -26.17 -7.19 6.36
N GLY A 137 -25.12 -6.43 6.09
CA GLY A 137 -24.57 -5.41 6.96
C GLY A 137 -23.89 -5.89 8.25
N GLU A 138 -24.02 -7.18 8.57
CA GLU A 138 -23.33 -7.86 9.67
C GLU A 138 -22.06 -8.59 9.19
N VAL A 139 -22.00 -8.95 7.90
CA VAL A 139 -20.83 -9.58 7.30
C VAL A 139 -19.89 -8.48 6.81
N SER A 140 -19.04 -8.02 7.71
CA SER A 140 -17.79 -7.42 7.31
C SER A 140 -17.11 -8.39 6.35
N LEU A 141 -16.82 -7.97 5.13
CA LEU A 141 -15.67 -8.52 4.41
C LEU A 141 -14.49 -8.21 5.32
N LEU A 142 -14.20 -9.16 6.22
CA LEU A 142 -13.01 -9.19 7.04
C LEU A 142 -11.85 -9.28 6.05
N LEU A 143 -11.38 -8.08 5.69
CA LEU A 143 -10.13 -7.79 5.04
C LEU A 143 -9.25 -7.04 6.03
#